data_AF-A0A226DGS7-F1
#
_entry.id   AF-A0A226DGS7-F1
#
_cell.length_a   1.000
_cell.length_b   1.000
_cell.length_c   1.000
_cell.angle_alpha   90.00
_cell.angle_beta   90.00
_cell.angle_gamma   90.00
#
_symmetry.space_group_name_H-M   'P 1'
#
loop_
_entity.id
_entity.type
_entity.pdbx_description
1 polymer ?
#
loop_
_entity_poly.entity_id
_entity_poly.type
_entity_poly.pdbx_seq_one_letter_code
_entity_poly.pdbx_strand_id
1 'polypeptide(L)'
;MNRSQISQIKAVIRVKRHLKLANKFSGGFIKFDKTSGKIAKVSKKTEIIAKAYVIFQFVVIIVKIWSITAKTGNLIEKILGIAITSLSTTVFLLRYHTTSAQVQVQFLNYIFFSEGDENDGKSKFFLTYLVLFFDALEFSYYSTCAAHWLMVMFFTCQPGLASSILCSTDEVFSYGTIVKSVFVLVESYAFLQASVATGYHLVTVLLTGVIFLWIECGDFIQRHQMEIAHQIEYRRVQALEKLLNACTREQIFLKTAMLIPTCQMMTSFVAVKMTHLGHDLIAVALMWLYLMTLAFTLLTFSAAAKLYGVSQKWITDCKGTGRKKYARKFQRSLRPLRLEFGNNFVEVLTPLVV
;
A
#
# COMPACT_ATOMS: atom_id res chain seq x y z
N MET A 1 -8.01 10.06 29.89
CA MET A 1 -7.90 9.80 28.43
C MET A 1 -8.34 8.37 28.18
N ASN A 2 -9.38 8.17 27.38
CA ASN A 2 -9.98 6.84 27.17
C ASN A 2 -9.04 5.95 26.33
N ARG A 3 -9.03 4.63 26.54
CA ARG A 3 -8.14 3.69 25.81
C ARG A 3 -8.30 3.77 24.28
N SER A 4 -9.47 4.16 23.79
CA SER A 4 -9.73 4.31 22.35
C SER A 4 -8.93 5.46 21.72
N GLN A 5 -8.93 6.61 22.41
CA GLN A 5 -8.13 7.77 22.04
C GLN A 5 -6.64 7.44 22.01
N ILE A 6 -6.15 6.61 22.93
CA ILE A 6 -4.74 6.15 22.94
C ILE A 6 -4.39 5.41 21.64
N SER A 7 -5.23 4.48 21.17
CA SER A 7 -4.97 3.72 19.94
C SER A 7 -5.02 4.60 18.69
N GLN A 8 -5.96 5.55 18.61
CA GLN A 8 -6.02 6.53 17.52
C GLN A 8 -4.77 7.42 17.52
N ILE A 9 -4.37 7.94 18.68
CA ILE A 9 -3.14 8.74 18.82
C ILE A 9 -1.91 7.94 18.36
N LYS A 10 -1.81 6.65 18.73
CA LYS A 10 -0.73 5.77 18.27
C LYS A 10 -0.75 5.60 16.75
N ALA A 11 -1.91 5.37 16.14
CA ALA A 11 -2.04 5.27 14.69
C ALA A 11 -1.60 6.56 13.98
N VAL A 12 -2.05 7.72 14.47
CA VAL A 12 -1.65 9.05 13.98
C VAL A 12 -0.13 9.24 14.08
N ILE A 13 0.47 8.86 15.20
CA ILE A 13 1.94 8.96 15.40
C ILE A 13 2.68 8.10 14.36
N ARG A 14 2.23 6.87 14.12
CA ARG A 14 2.84 5.98 13.11
C ARG A 14 2.68 6.54 11.70
N VAL A 15 1.50 7.06 11.36
CA VAL A 15 1.27 7.70 10.07
C VAL A 15 2.17 8.93 9.89
N LYS A 16 2.34 9.78 10.92
CA LYS A 16 3.28 10.91 10.88
C LYS A 16 4.73 10.43 10.66
N ARG A 17 5.13 9.33 11.30
CA ARG A 17 6.45 8.72 11.11
C ARG A 17 6.65 8.24 9.67
N HIS A 18 5.69 7.53 9.10
CA HIS A 18 5.72 7.07 7.70
C HIS A 18 5.71 8.23 6.70
N LEU A 19 4.90 9.27 6.94
CA LEU A 19 4.93 10.51 6.16
C LEU A 19 6.31 11.20 6.22
N LYS A 20 6.93 11.27 7.41
CA LYS A 20 8.27 11.84 7.57
C LYS A 20 9.30 11.01 6.79
N LEU A 21 9.19 9.69 6.83
CA LEU A 21 10.06 8.77 6.09
C LEU A 21 9.90 8.95 4.58
N ALA A 22 8.67 8.96 4.08
CA ALA A 22 8.37 9.20 2.67
C ALA A 22 8.89 10.56 2.18
N ASN A 23 8.76 11.62 3.00
CA ASN A 23 9.33 12.93 2.66
C ASN A 23 10.86 12.95 2.68
N LYS A 24 11.51 12.24 3.61
CA LYS A 24 12.97 12.11 3.66
C LYS A 24 13.53 11.51 2.37
N PHE A 25 12.81 10.55 1.79
CA PHE A 25 13.19 9.89 0.54
C PHE A 25 12.54 10.52 -0.71
N SER A 26 11.92 11.70 -0.60
CA SER A 26 11.20 12.36 -1.71
C SER A 26 10.19 11.43 -2.41
N GLY A 27 9.61 10.50 -1.66
CA GLY A 27 8.67 9.49 -2.14
C GLY A 27 7.22 9.96 -2.12
N GLY A 28 6.88 10.94 -1.27
CA GLY A 28 5.51 11.42 -1.07
C GLY A 28 5.25 12.83 -1.63
N PHE A 29 4.00 13.08 -2.01
CA PHE A 29 3.49 14.41 -2.40
C PHE A 29 2.85 15.18 -1.23
N ILE A 30 2.93 14.61 -0.03
CA ILE A 30 2.19 15.03 1.15
C ILE A 30 3.15 15.08 2.34
N LYS A 31 3.05 16.13 3.16
CA LYS A 31 3.83 16.33 4.39
C LYS A 31 2.93 16.66 5.57
N PHE A 32 3.39 16.33 6.77
CA PHE A 32 2.79 16.84 7.98
C PHE A 32 3.29 18.26 8.23
N ASP A 33 2.38 19.23 8.29
CA ASP A 33 2.69 20.62 8.56
C ASP A 33 2.63 20.89 10.07
N LYS A 34 3.79 21.25 10.64
CA LYS A 34 3.92 21.44 12.08
C LYS A 34 3.19 22.67 12.59
N THR A 35 3.03 23.70 11.76
CA THR A 35 2.40 24.96 12.16
C THR A 35 0.88 24.83 12.21
N SER A 36 0.27 24.24 11.18
CA SER A 36 -1.18 23.99 11.16
C SER A 36 -1.59 22.76 11.95
N GLY A 37 -0.64 21.89 12.31
CA GLY A 37 -0.92 20.60 12.92
C GLY A 37 -1.65 19.63 11.98
N LYS A 38 -1.74 19.95 10.68
CA LYS A 38 -2.50 19.22 9.65
C LYS A 38 -1.58 18.62 8.59
N ILE A 39 -2.14 17.73 7.79
CA ILE A 39 -1.49 17.20 6.60
C ILE A 39 -1.65 18.22 5.47
N ALA A 40 -0.56 18.52 4.75
CA ALA A 40 -0.52 19.51 3.69
C ALA A 40 0.26 18.99 2.48
N LYS A 41 0.07 19.62 1.32
CA LYS A 41 0.86 19.32 0.12
C LYS A 41 2.32 19.70 0.33
N VAL A 42 3.25 18.93 -0.25
CA VAL A 42 4.67 19.31 -0.30
C VAL A 42 4.90 20.55 -1.18
N SER A 43 6.07 21.17 -1.05
CA SER A 43 6.44 22.29 -1.90
C SER A 43 6.57 21.87 -3.37
N LYS A 44 6.40 22.81 -4.32
CA LYS A 44 6.62 22.54 -5.76
C LYS A 44 8.02 21.98 -6.04
N LYS A 45 9.05 22.45 -5.31
CA LYS A 45 10.44 21.94 -5.45
C LYS A 45 10.53 20.46 -5.09
N THR A 46 9.96 20.06 -3.96
CA THR A 46 9.92 18.65 -3.52
C THR A 46 9.12 17.79 -4.50
N GLU A 47 8.02 18.30 -5.06
CA GLU A 47 7.25 17.61 -6.09
C GLU A 47 8.08 17.35 -7.36
N ILE A 48 8.88 18.32 -7.81
CA ILE A 48 9.79 18.16 -8.96
C ILE A 48 10.83 17.08 -8.66
N ILE A 49 11.45 17.09 -7.46
CA ILE A 49 12.42 16.07 -7.05
C ILE A 49 11.77 14.68 -7.02
N ALA A 50 10.56 14.56 -6.47
CA ALA A 50 9.84 13.29 -6.44
C ALA A 50 9.58 12.73 -7.86
N LYS A 51 9.22 13.60 -8.82
CA LYS A 51 9.04 13.23 -10.24
C LYS A 51 10.36 12.81 -10.89
N ALA A 52 11.46 13.50 -10.60
CA ALA A 52 12.79 13.11 -11.08
C ALA A 52 13.17 11.70 -10.59
N TYR A 53 12.86 11.35 -9.33
CA TYR A 53 13.08 10.00 -8.82
C TYR A 53 12.20 8.92 -9.48
N VAL A 54 10.98 9.26 -9.89
CA VAL A 54 10.12 8.34 -10.67
C VAL A 54 10.77 8.05 -12.03
N ILE A 55 11.27 9.08 -12.71
CA ILE A 55 12.00 8.93 -13.99
C ILE A 55 13.26 8.09 -13.78
N PHE A 56 14.03 8.37 -12.73
CA PHE A 56 15.22 7.61 -12.38
C PHE A 56 14.92 6.11 -12.16
N GLN A 57 13.86 5.78 -11.42
CA GLN A 57 13.43 4.39 -11.24
C GLN A 57 13.03 3.72 -12.54
N PHE A 58 12.34 4.44 -13.42
CA PHE A 58 11.98 3.94 -14.73
C PHE A 58 13.23 3.57 -15.56
N VAL A 59 14.27 4.43 -15.53
CA VAL A 59 15.56 4.13 -16.18
C VAL A 59 16.21 2.89 -15.56
N VAL A 60 16.25 2.77 -14.23
CA VAL A 60 16.79 1.57 -13.56
C VAL A 60 16.05 0.29 -14.00
N ILE A 61 14.73 0.35 -14.14
CA ILE A 61 13.93 -0.79 -14.63
C ILE A 61 14.27 -1.14 -16.08
N ILE A 62 14.43 -0.15 -16.97
CA ILE A 62 14.87 -0.39 -18.36
C ILE A 62 16.22 -1.09 -18.38
N VAL A 63 17.18 -0.62 -17.56
CA VAL A 63 18.51 -1.24 -17.47
C VAL A 63 18.41 -2.69 -16.98
N LYS A 64 17.55 -2.99 -15.99
CA LYS A 64 17.30 -4.37 -15.54
C LYS A 64 16.68 -5.26 -16.62
N ILE A 65 15.70 -4.74 -17.37
CA ILE A 65 15.09 -5.48 -18.49
C ILE A 65 16.15 -5.76 -19.56
N TRP A 66 16.93 -4.75 -19.91
CA TRP A 66 18.01 -4.90 -20.88
C TRP A 66 19.02 -5.96 -20.41
N SER A 67 19.38 -5.97 -19.12
CA SER A 67 20.32 -6.95 -18.56
C SER A 67 19.83 -8.41 -18.67
N ILE A 68 18.52 -8.65 -18.64
CA ILE A 68 17.92 -9.97 -18.91
C ILE A 68 18.08 -10.34 -20.38
N THR A 69 17.82 -9.40 -21.29
CA THR A 69 17.86 -9.66 -22.75
C THR A 69 19.28 -9.81 -23.29
N ALA A 70 20.24 -9.05 -22.77
CA ALA A 70 21.63 -9.04 -23.23
C ALA A 70 22.39 -10.30 -22.84
N LYS A 71 22.00 -10.99 -21.75
CA LYS A 71 22.74 -12.14 -21.25
C LYS A 71 22.25 -13.46 -21.86
N THR A 72 23.18 -14.21 -22.46
CA THR A 72 22.98 -15.61 -22.83
C THR A 72 23.07 -16.47 -21.57
N GLY A 73 21.92 -16.76 -20.95
CA GLY A 73 21.81 -17.62 -19.78
C GLY A 73 20.80 -18.75 -19.98
N ASN A 74 20.84 -19.75 -19.11
CA ASN A 74 19.84 -20.81 -19.07
C ASN A 74 18.44 -20.21 -18.77
N LEU A 75 17.38 -20.95 -19.09
CA LEU A 75 15.99 -20.50 -18.90
C LEU A 75 15.70 -20.14 -17.43
N ILE A 76 16.30 -20.87 -16.48
CA ILE A 76 16.07 -20.69 -15.05
C ILE A 76 16.59 -19.33 -14.56
N GLU A 77 17.80 -18.95 -14.96
CA GLU A 77 18.41 -17.66 -14.65
C GLU A 77 17.61 -16.49 -15.22
N LYS A 78 17.06 -16.65 -16.43
CA LYS A 78 16.18 -15.67 -17.04
C LYS A 78 14.88 -15.51 -16.25
N ILE A 79 14.25 -16.62 -15.85
CA ILE A 79 13.04 -16.59 -15.02
C ILE A 79 13.33 -15.91 -13.67
N LEU A 80 14.46 -16.22 -13.03
CA LEU A 80 14.87 -15.57 -11.79
C LEU A 80 15.08 -14.06 -11.98
N GLY A 81 15.71 -13.65 -13.08
CA GLY A 81 15.88 -12.23 -13.41
C GLY A 81 14.57 -11.51 -13.69
N ILE A 82 13.63 -12.16 -14.39
CA ILE A 82 12.27 -11.65 -14.61
C ILE A 82 11.58 -11.44 -13.26
N ALA A 83 11.67 -12.42 -12.35
CA ALA A 83 11.05 -12.32 -11.04
C ALA A 83 11.65 -11.17 -10.21
N ILE A 84 12.99 -11.03 -10.14
CA ILE A 84 13.66 -9.92 -9.44
C ILE A 84 13.25 -8.56 -10.04
N THR A 85 13.23 -8.46 -11.37
CA THR A 85 12.84 -7.22 -12.06
C THR A 85 11.37 -6.91 -11.80
N SER A 86 10.49 -7.92 -11.78
CA SER A 86 9.06 -7.77 -11.51
C SER A 86 8.78 -7.19 -10.12
N LEU A 87 9.62 -7.46 -9.11
CA LEU A 87 9.50 -6.85 -7.79
C LEU A 87 9.71 -5.34 -7.88
N SER A 88 10.74 -4.89 -8.59
CA SER A 88 11.03 -3.47 -8.80
C SER A 88 9.94 -2.79 -9.65
N THR A 89 9.51 -3.46 -10.73
CA THR A 89 8.45 -2.98 -11.62
C THR A 89 7.11 -2.86 -10.90
N THR A 90 6.73 -3.84 -10.08
CA THR A 90 5.48 -3.81 -9.31
C THR A 90 5.46 -2.61 -8.37
N VAL A 91 6.54 -2.41 -7.59
CA VAL A 91 6.63 -1.27 -6.67
C VAL A 91 6.57 0.05 -7.45
N PHE A 92 7.26 0.15 -8.59
CA PHE A 92 7.19 1.33 -9.47
C PHE A 92 5.77 1.59 -10.02
N LEU A 93 5.09 0.58 -10.55
CA LEU A 93 3.75 0.73 -11.12
C LEU A 93 2.71 1.14 -10.07
N LEU A 94 2.85 0.63 -8.84
CA LEU A 94 2.04 1.01 -7.69
C LEU A 94 2.34 2.44 -7.22
N ARG A 95 3.60 2.89 -7.34
CA ARG A 95 4.01 4.26 -7.06
C ARG A 95 3.58 5.24 -8.15
N TYR A 96 3.55 4.82 -9.41
CA TYR A 96 3.30 5.66 -10.57
C TYR A 96 1.86 6.18 -10.53
N HIS A 97 1.68 7.29 -9.83
CA HIS A 97 0.43 7.96 -9.56
C HIS A 97 0.63 9.46 -9.81
N THR A 98 -0.01 9.95 -10.86
CA THR A 98 0.06 11.35 -11.30
C THR A 98 -1.07 12.22 -10.72
N THR A 99 -2.05 11.62 -10.05
CA THR A 99 -3.27 12.31 -9.61
C THR A 99 -3.10 13.19 -8.37
N SER A 100 -4.08 14.08 -8.19
CA SER A 100 -4.01 15.19 -7.26
C SER A 100 -3.83 14.73 -5.81
N ALA A 101 -2.71 15.13 -5.21
CA ALA A 101 -2.46 14.97 -3.77
C ALA A 101 -3.54 15.64 -2.90
N GLN A 102 -4.36 16.54 -3.47
CA GLN A 102 -5.35 17.32 -2.74
C GLN A 102 -6.45 16.45 -2.12
N VAL A 103 -7.01 15.50 -2.87
CA VAL A 103 -8.09 14.63 -2.35
C VAL A 103 -7.56 13.73 -1.23
N GLN A 104 -6.35 13.18 -1.39
CA GLN A 104 -5.68 12.39 -0.36
C GLN A 104 -5.40 13.20 0.91
N VAL A 105 -4.96 14.46 0.77
CA VAL A 105 -4.75 15.37 1.92
C VAL A 105 -6.05 15.61 2.68
N GLN A 106 -7.14 15.91 1.96
CA GLN A 106 -8.46 16.12 2.58
C GLN A 106 -8.95 14.86 3.29
N PHE A 107 -8.81 13.71 2.65
CA PHE A 107 -9.18 12.41 3.20
C PHE A 107 -8.41 12.10 4.49
N LEU A 108 -7.08 12.18 4.48
CA LEU A 108 -6.27 11.89 5.66
C LEU A 108 -6.51 12.93 6.77
N ASN A 109 -6.71 14.21 6.42
CA ASN A 109 -7.06 15.21 7.41
C ASN A 109 -8.41 14.91 8.07
N TYR A 110 -9.39 14.47 7.29
CA TYR A 110 -10.68 14.06 7.85
C TYR A 110 -10.52 12.89 8.82
N ILE A 111 -9.79 11.83 8.43
CA ILE A 111 -9.56 10.65 9.28
C ILE A 111 -8.86 10.98 10.59
N PHE A 112 -7.81 11.81 10.55
CA PHE A 112 -6.96 12.03 11.73
C PHE A 112 -7.35 13.23 12.59
N PHE A 113 -8.16 14.15 12.07
CA PHE A 113 -8.57 15.36 12.77
C PHE A 113 -10.08 15.49 12.92
N SER A 114 -10.88 14.49 12.54
CA SER A 114 -12.27 14.43 13.00
C SER A 114 -12.26 14.24 14.52
N GLU A 115 -12.93 15.14 15.23
CA GLU A 115 -13.23 14.93 16.65
C GLU A 115 -14.12 13.70 16.75
N GLY A 116 -13.53 12.59 17.21
CA GLY A 116 -14.24 11.34 17.39
C GLY A 116 -15.04 11.36 18.68
N ASP A 117 -16.30 10.95 18.60
CA ASP A 117 -17.09 10.55 19.76
C ASP A 117 -16.37 9.39 20.49
N GLU A 118 -16.68 9.15 21.76
CA GLU A 118 -16.06 8.05 22.52
C GLU A 118 -16.40 6.68 21.92
N ASN A 119 -15.51 6.17 21.05
CA ASN A 119 -15.71 4.91 20.34
C ASN A 119 -15.68 3.67 21.26
N ASP A 120 -16.48 2.68 20.87
CA ASP A 120 -16.61 1.35 21.50
C ASP A 120 -15.29 0.54 21.47
N GLY A 121 -15.19 -0.48 22.34
CA GLY A 121 -14.04 -1.36 22.51
C GLY A 121 -13.58 -2.10 21.25
N LYS A 122 -14.48 -2.39 20.29
CA LYS A 122 -14.13 -3.13 19.06
C LYS A 122 -13.20 -2.36 18.12
N SER A 123 -13.36 -1.03 18.04
CA SER A 123 -12.50 -0.14 17.24
C SER A 123 -11.02 -0.25 17.66
N LYS A 124 -10.77 -0.50 18.94
CA LYS A 124 -9.42 -0.61 19.54
C LYS A 124 -8.62 -1.76 18.95
N PHE A 125 -9.26 -2.89 18.65
CA PHE A 125 -8.59 -4.07 18.12
C PHE A 125 -8.00 -3.76 16.74
N PHE A 126 -8.83 -3.30 15.80
CA PHE A 126 -8.40 -2.98 14.43
C PHE A 126 -7.31 -1.91 14.38
N LEU A 127 -7.43 -0.84 15.18
CA LEU A 127 -6.39 0.19 15.27
C LEU A 127 -5.08 -0.36 15.82
N THR A 128 -5.13 -1.32 16.75
CA THR A 128 -3.92 -1.98 17.28
C THR A 128 -3.23 -2.82 16.20
N TYR A 129 -3.99 -3.60 15.42
CA TYR A 129 -3.43 -4.32 14.28
C TYR A 129 -2.84 -3.40 13.23
N LEU A 130 -3.52 -2.29 12.93
CA LEU A 130 -3.01 -1.29 12.00
C LEU A 130 -1.67 -0.70 12.48
N VAL A 131 -1.55 -0.37 13.77
CA VAL A 131 -0.30 0.10 14.38
C VAL A 131 0.82 -0.95 14.25
N LEU A 132 0.53 -2.21 14.61
CA LEU A 132 1.50 -3.31 14.46
C LEU A 132 1.91 -3.50 13.00
N PHE A 133 0.96 -3.37 12.08
CA PHE A 133 1.20 -3.51 10.66
C PHE A 133 2.09 -2.38 10.12
N PHE A 134 1.91 -1.13 10.59
CA PHE A 134 2.82 -0.03 10.27
C PHE A 134 4.25 -0.28 10.76
N ASP A 135 4.41 -0.89 11.93
CA ASP A 135 5.72 -1.23 12.49
C ASP A 135 6.40 -2.37 11.70
N ALA A 136 5.64 -3.42 11.39
CA ALA A 136 6.11 -4.53 10.55
C ALA A 136 6.46 -4.06 9.12
N LEU A 137 5.69 -3.13 8.57
CA LEU A 137 5.95 -2.53 7.25
C LEU A 137 7.24 -1.71 7.25
N GLU A 138 7.47 -0.90 8.28
CA GLU A 138 8.72 -0.14 8.39
C GLU A 138 9.93 -1.06 8.49
N PHE A 139 9.84 -2.12 9.31
CA PHE A 139 10.86 -3.16 9.36
C PHE A 139 11.08 -3.80 7.98
N SER A 140 9.99 -4.04 7.24
CA SER A 140 10.04 -4.62 5.89
C SER A 140 10.79 -3.74 4.88
N TYR A 141 10.68 -2.41 4.96
CA TYR A 141 11.43 -1.53 4.06
C TYR A 141 12.94 -1.71 4.21
N TYR A 142 13.41 -1.79 5.45
CA TYR A 142 14.83 -1.94 5.73
C TYR A 142 15.31 -3.37 5.47
N SER A 143 14.55 -4.39 5.89
CA SER A 143 14.95 -5.79 5.68
C SER A 143 14.98 -6.18 4.21
N THR A 144 13.99 -5.75 3.41
CA THR A 144 13.98 -6.03 1.96
C THR A 144 15.03 -5.22 1.21
N CYS A 145 15.29 -3.98 1.61
CA CYS A 145 16.41 -3.21 1.06
C CYS A 145 17.75 -3.87 1.37
N ALA A 146 17.96 -4.36 2.60
CA ALA A 146 19.17 -5.08 2.98
C ALA A 146 19.31 -6.37 2.18
N ALA A 147 18.23 -7.14 2.02
CA ALA A 147 18.24 -8.35 1.19
C ALA A 147 18.55 -8.02 -0.28
N HIS A 148 17.98 -6.94 -0.83
CA HIS A 148 18.28 -6.49 -2.18
C HIS A 148 19.74 -6.04 -2.32
N TRP A 149 20.28 -5.33 -1.33
CA TRP A 149 21.69 -4.95 -1.28
C TRP A 149 22.62 -6.17 -1.29
N LEU A 150 22.32 -7.18 -0.46
CA LEU A 150 23.05 -8.45 -0.44
C LEU A 150 22.93 -9.17 -1.78
N MET A 151 21.74 -9.17 -2.39
CA MET A 151 21.53 -9.75 -3.71
C MET A 151 22.42 -9.08 -4.76
N VAL A 152 22.48 -7.74 -4.80
CA VAL A 152 23.34 -7.03 -5.76
C VAL A 152 24.83 -7.25 -5.46
N MET A 153 25.22 -7.35 -4.19
CA MET A 153 26.61 -7.53 -3.80
C MET A 153 27.15 -8.93 -4.15
N PHE A 154 26.38 -9.99 -3.85
CA PHE A 154 26.83 -11.37 -4.03
C PHE A 154 26.50 -11.94 -5.41
N PHE A 155 25.42 -11.49 -6.04
CA PHE A 155 24.95 -12.03 -7.31
C PHE A 155 25.08 -11.03 -8.44
N THR A 156 26.20 -10.31 -8.54
CA THR A 156 26.36 -9.22 -9.50
C THR A 156 26.05 -9.61 -10.94
N CYS A 157 26.30 -10.86 -11.30
CA CYS A 157 26.06 -11.37 -12.65
C CYS A 157 24.66 -11.97 -12.87
N GLN A 158 23.78 -11.97 -11.88
CA GLN A 158 22.43 -12.49 -12.04
C GLN A 158 21.62 -11.59 -13.00
N PRO A 159 20.97 -12.16 -14.03
CA PRO A 159 20.00 -11.41 -14.85
C PRO A 159 18.98 -10.67 -13.98
N GLY A 160 18.55 -9.48 -14.41
CA GLY A 160 17.56 -8.67 -13.68
C GLY A 160 18.14 -7.75 -12.59
N LEU A 161 19.45 -7.82 -12.34
CA LEU A 161 20.21 -6.77 -11.67
C LEU A 161 20.87 -5.88 -12.73
N ALA A 162 21.04 -4.59 -12.47
CA ALA A 162 21.72 -3.69 -13.41
C ALA A 162 23.23 -3.96 -13.44
N SER A 163 23.80 -4.45 -12.32
CA SER A 163 25.21 -4.84 -12.23
C SER A 163 25.63 -5.96 -13.20
N SER A 164 24.69 -6.74 -13.74
CA SER A 164 25.02 -7.90 -14.58
C SER A 164 25.60 -7.51 -15.94
N ILE A 165 25.39 -6.27 -16.37
CA ILE A 165 26.00 -5.68 -17.57
C ILE A 165 27.54 -5.63 -17.44
N LEU A 166 28.07 -5.54 -16.23
CA LEU A 166 29.52 -5.50 -16.00
C LEU A 166 30.17 -6.88 -16.16
N CYS A 167 29.40 -7.97 -16.19
CA CYS A 167 29.92 -9.32 -16.24
C CYS A 167 30.20 -9.84 -17.66
N SER A 168 29.98 -9.04 -18.71
CA SER A 168 30.18 -9.47 -20.11
C SER A 168 31.54 -9.10 -20.71
N THR A 169 32.42 -8.44 -19.95
CA THR A 169 33.71 -7.93 -20.46
C THR A 169 34.86 -8.41 -19.57
N ASP A 170 35.68 -9.30 -20.11
CA ASP A 170 36.82 -9.92 -19.42
C ASP A 170 37.88 -8.91 -18.94
N GLU A 171 37.93 -7.70 -19.50
CA GLU A 171 38.93 -6.67 -19.19
C GLU A 171 38.49 -5.65 -18.11
N VAL A 172 37.23 -5.62 -17.68
CA VAL A 172 36.67 -4.56 -16.82
C VAL A 172 36.99 -4.75 -15.32
N PHE A 173 37.66 -5.85 -14.95
CA PHE A 173 37.90 -6.20 -13.55
C PHE A 173 38.81 -5.24 -12.77
N SER A 174 39.67 -4.44 -13.43
CA SER A 174 40.59 -3.52 -12.72
C SER A 174 39.87 -2.33 -12.06
N TYR A 175 38.80 -1.79 -12.68
CA TYR A 175 37.93 -0.77 -12.07
C TYR A 175 36.67 -1.37 -11.41
N GLY A 176 36.59 -2.70 -11.36
CA GLY A 176 35.37 -3.45 -11.08
C GLY A 176 34.77 -3.17 -9.71
N THR A 177 35.59 -3.02 -8.66
CA THR A 177 35.09 -2.84 -7.28
C THR A 177 34.36 -1.51 -7.10
N ILE A 178 34.92 -0.40 -7.60
CA ILE A 178 34.31 0.93 -7.44
C ILE A 178 32.98 0.99 -8.21
N VAL A 179 33.00 0.56 -9.48
CA VAL A 179 31.80 0.56 -10.32
C VAL A 179 30.72 -0.34 -9.72
N LYS A 180 31.09 -1.55 -9.25
CA LYS A 180 30.18 -2.47 -8.54
C LYS A 180 29.55 -1.81 -7.32
N SER A 181 30.33 -1.16 -6.46
CA SER A 181 29.80 -0.46 -5.29
C SER A 181 28.81 0.65 -5.67
N VAL A 182 29.05 1.37 -6.77
CA VAL A 182 28.11 2.39 -7.28
C VAL A 182 26.77 1.76 -7.67
N PHE A 183 26.78 0.65 -8.43
CA PHE A 183 25.54 -0.06 -8.81
C PHE A 183 24.78 -0.57 -7.59
N VAL A 184 25.48 -1.16 -6.63
CA VAL A 184 24.87 -1.63 -5.37
C VAL A 184 24.17 -0.46 -4.65
N LEU A 185 24.85 0.67 -4.46
CA LEU A 185 24.28 1.84 -3.79
C LEU A 185 23.08 2.42 -4.56
N VAL A 186 23.21 2.56 -5.88
CA VAL A 186 22.17 3.10 -6.75
C VAL A 186 20.91 2.22 -6.74
N GLU A 187 21.06 0.91 -6.94
CA GLU A 187 19.92 -0.01 -6.99
C GLU A 187 19.23 -0.13 -5.63
N SER A 188 20.00 -0.30 -4.55
CA SER A 188 19.43 -0.37 -3.20
C SER A 188 18.71 0.92 -2.81
N TYR A 189 19.30 2.08 -3.13
CA TYR A 189 18.65 3.37 -2.87
C TYR A 189 17.36 3.52 -3.69
N ALA A 190 17.40 3.21 -4.99
CA ALA A 190 16.22 3.26 -5.85
C ALA A 190 15.09 2.36 -5.32
N PHE A 191 15.44 1.16 -4.87
CA PHE A 191 14.50 0.18 -4.32
C PHE A 191 13.90 0.61 -2.97
N LEU A 192 14.73 1.12 -2.04
CA LEU A 192 14.25 1.64 -0.75
C LEU A 192 13.30 2.80 -0.96
N GLN A 193 13.69 3.73 -1.83
CA GLN A 193 12.89 4.90 -2.19
C GLN A 193 11.52 4.48 -2.75
N ALA A 194 11.52 3.50 -3.68
CA ALA A 194 10.31 2.96 -4.28
C ALA A 194 9.41 2.32 -3.20
N SER A 195 9.99 1.48 -2.35
CA SER A 195 9.29 0.72 -1.32
C SER A 195 8.62 1.62 -0.28
N VAL A 196 9.32 2.65 0.20
CA VAL A 196 8.76 3.64 1.14
C VAL A 196 7.61 4.43 0.49
N ALA A 197 7.78 4.86 -0.76
CA ALA A 197 6.74 5.60 -1.49
C ALA A 197 5.48 4.75 -1.74
N THR A 198 5.65 3.51 -2.17
CA THR A 198 4.54 2.58 -2.42
C THR A 198 3.84 2.20 -1.13
N GLY A 199 4.59 1.92 -0.07
CA GLY A 199 4.00 1.58 1.22
C GLY A 199 3.22 2.75 1.84
N TYR A 200 3.62 4.00 1.58
CA TYR A 200 2.78 5.16 1.92
C TYR A 200 1.40 5.07 1.23
N HIS A 201 1.35 4.89 -0.10
CA HIS A 201 0.08 4.84 -0.82
C HIS A 201 -0.79 3.63 -0.42
N LEU A 202 -0.19 2.44 -0.34
CA LEU A 202 -0.91 1.22 0.00
C LEU A 202 -1.42 1.24 1.45
N VAL A 203 -0.58 1.61 2.41
CA VAL A 203 -0.91 1.42 3.82
C VAL A 203 -1.55 2.67 4.42
N THR A 204 -1.00 3.85 4.11
CA THR A 204 -1.50 5.11 4.69
C THR A 204 -2.80 5.55 4.04
N VAL A 205 -2.94 5.41 2.71
CA VAL A 205 -4.18 5.84 2.02
C VAL A 205 -5.17 4.69 1.94
N LEU A 206 -4.80 3.56 1.31
CA LEU A 206 -5.74 2.48 1.05
C LEU A 206 -6.11 1.68 2.32
N LEU A 207 -5.16 1.01 2.98
CA LEU A 207 -5.47 0.14 4.13
C LEU A 207 -6.09 0.93 5.29
N THR A 208 -5.46 2.05 5.68
CA THR A 208 -5.98 2.91 6.76
C THR A 208 -7.36 3.44 6.40
N GLY A 209 -7.58 3.85 5.15
CA GLY A 209 -8.87 4.35 4.69
C GLY A 209 -9.98 3.29 4.76
N VAL A 210 -9.70 2.06 4.34
CA VAL A 210 -10.66 0.95 4.39
C VAL A 210 -10.98 0.56 5.83
N ILE A 211 -9.96 0.44 6.70
CA ILE A 211 -10.16 0.13 8.13
C ILE A 211 -10.97 1.23 8.81
N PHE A 212 -10.66 2.51 8.54
CA PHE A 212 -11.40 3.61 9.15
C PHE A 212 -12.85 3.66 8.66
N LEU A 213 -13.08 3.47 7.36
CA LEU A 213 -14.44 3.40 6.81
C LEU A 213 -15.24 2.22 7.40
N TRP A 214 -14.58 1.08 7.67
CA TRP A 214 -15.19 0.00 8.43
C TRP A 214 -15.60 0.48 9.82
N ILE A 215 -14.66 1.04 10.59
CA ILE A 215 -14.89 1.46 11.98
C ILE A 215 -16.08 2.43 12.05
N GLU A 216 -16.06 3.48 11.22
CA GLU A 216 -17.14 4.47 11.15
C GLU A 216 -18.50 3.85 10.79
N CYS A 217 -18.52 2.88 9.86
CA CYS A 217 -19.76 2.17 9.54
C CYS A 217 -20.26 1.33 10.73
N GLY A 218 -19.35 0.66 11.45
CA GLY A 218 -19.69 -0.12 12.64
C GLY A 218 -20.25 0.75 13.76
N ASP A 219 -19.56 1.85 14.06
CA ASP A 219 -19.94 2.80 15.10
C ASP A 219 -21.29 3.46 14.78
N PHE A 220 -21.54 3.81 13.52
CA PHE A 220 -22.84 4.31 13.06
C PHE A 220 -23.96 3.27 13.31
N ILE A 221 -23.76 2.02 12.89
CA ILE A 221 -24.79 0.97 13.03
C ILE A 221 -25.11 0.73 14.51
N GLN A 222 -24.10 0.69 15.37
CA GLN A 222 -24.28 0.52 16.81
C GLN A 222 -25.08 1.67 17.42
N ARG A 223 -24.74 2.93 17.10
CA ARG A 223 -25.49 4.10 17.59
C ARG A 223 -26.93 4.14 17.06
N HIS A 224 -27.14 3.69 15.82
CA HIS A 224 -28.48 3.60 15.25
C HIS A 224 -29.35 2.56 15.96
N GLN A 225 -28.77 1.41 16.32
CA GLN A 225 -29.47 0.37 17.10
C GLN A 225 -29.83 0.83 18.51
N MET A 226 -29.08 1.77 19.08
CA MET A 226 -29.40 2.43 20.36
C MET A 226 -30.39 3.59 20.21
N GLU A 227 -30.92 3.83 19.00
CA GLU A 227 -31.79 4.96 18.67
C GLU A 227 -31.15 6.36 18.90
N ILE A 228 -29.83 6.42 19.07
CA ILE A 228 -29.07 7.66 19.29
C ILE A 228 -28.79 8.36 17.95
N ALA A 229 -28.45 7.59 16.91
CA ALA A 229 -28.05 8.14 15.61
C ALA A 229 -29.21 8.19 14.61
N HIS A 230 -29.33 9.32 13.91
CA HIS A 230 -30.28 9.48 12.82
C HIS A 230 -29.77 8.85 11.52
N GLN A 231 -30.67 8.33 10.68
CA GLN A 231 -30.32 7.75 9.38
C GLN A 231 -29.56 8.72 8.44
N ILE A 232 -29.64 10.03 8.70
CA ILE A 232 -28.87 11.05 7.96
C ILE A 232 -27.36 10.93 8.17
N GLU A 233 -26.91 10.41 9.33
CA GLU A 233 -25.49 10.23 9.62
C GLU A 233 -24.84 9.19 8.72
N TYR A 234 -25.60 8.19 8.25
CA TYR A 234 -25.12 7.24 7.25
C TYR A 234 -24.64 7.92 5.96
N ARG A 235 -25.23 9.08 5.60
CA ARG A 235 -24.77 9.86 4.44
C ARG A 235 -23.36 10.40 4.62
N ARG A 236 -22.91 10.63 5.86
CA ARG A 236 -21.51 11.01 6.14
C ARG A 236 -20.57 9.84 5.84
N VAL A 237 -20.94 8.63 6.25
CA VAL A 237 -20.17 7.41 5.94
C VAL A 237 -20.12 7.15 4.42
N GLN A 238 -21.22 7.37 3.70
CA GLN A 238 -21.23 7.30 2.23
C GLN A 238 -20.38 8.40 1.57
N ALA A 239 -20.30 9.60 2.16
CA ALA A 239 -19.42 10.65 1.66
C ALA A 239 -17.94 10.26 1.83
N LEU A 240 -17.61 9.63 2.97
CA LEU A 240 -16.28 9.10 3.24
C LEU A 240 -15.90 7.97 2.28
N GLU A 241 -16.83 7.05 2.01
CA GLU A 241 -16.67 6.00 0.98
C GLU A 241 -16.36 6.60 -0.39
N LYS A 242 -17.13 7.61 -0.83
CA LYS A 242 -16.88 8.30 -2.11
C LYS A 242 -15.53 8.99 -2.13
N LEU A 243 -15.11 9.60 -1.02
CA LEU A 243 -13.82 10.26 -0.90
C LEU A 243 -12.66 9.25 -0.97
N LEU A 244 -12.81 8.10 -0.31
CA LEU A 244 -11.85 6.99 -0.40
C LEU A 244 -11.79 6.44 -1.83
N ASN A 245 -12.93 6.16 -2.46
CA ASN A 245 -12.98 5.68 -3.85
C ASN A 245 -12.38 6.71 -4.82
N ALA A 246 -12.60 8.01 -4.62
CA ALA A 246 -11.94 9.05 -5.41
C ALA A 246 -10.42 9.05 -5.26
N CYS A 247 -9.89 8.60 -4.12
CA CYS A 247 -8.45 8.43 -3.90
C CYS A 247 -7.90 7.12 -4.48
N THR A 248 -8.68 6.04 -4.51
CA THR A 248 -8.15 4.67 -4.72
C THR A 248 -8.65 3.98 -5.99
N ARG A 249 -9.88 4.25 -6.44
CA ARG A 249 -10.64 3.43 -7.43
C ARG A 249 -9.88 3.16 -8.73
N GLU A 250 -9.41 4.21 -9.38
CA GLU A 250 -8.85 4.09 -10.73
C GLU A 250 -7.41 3.57 -10.73
N GLN A 251 -6.69 3.73 -9.61
CA GLN A 251 -5.24 3.67 -9.65
C GLN A 251 -4.64 2.75 -8.60
N ILE A 252 -5.00 2.93 -7.34
CA ILE A 252 -4.40 2.13 -6.27
C ILE A 252 -5.10 0.78 -6.27
N PHE A 253 -6.42 0.76 -6.15
CA PHE A 253 -7.15 -0.48 -5.96
C PHE A 253 -7.03 -1.43 -7.17
N LEU A 254 -7.19 -0.89 -8.39
CA LEU A 254 -7.04 -1.63 -9.65
C LEU A 254 -5.67 -2.31 -9.78
N LYS A 255 -4.62 -1.51 -9.64
CA LYS A 255 -3.24 -2.00 -9.74
C LYS A 255 -2.88 -2.93 -8.59
N THR A 256 -3.34 -2.64 -7.38
CA THR A 256 -3.07 -3.46 -6.19
C THR A 256 -3.64 -4.86 -6.34
N ALA A 257 -4.90 -5.00 -6.79
CA ALA A 257 -5.50 -6.33 -6.87
C ALA A 257 -4.90 -7.20 -7.99
N MET A 258 -4.34 -6.60 -9.06
CA MET A 258 -3.62 -7.34 -10.08
C MET A 258 -2.15 -7.60 -9.71
N LEU A 259 -1.41 -6.55 -9.33
CA LEU A 259 0.04 -6.63 -9.18
C LEU A 259 0.48 -7.33 -7.90
N ILE A 260 -0.26 -7.19 -6.79
CA ILE A 260 0.17 -7.80 -5.52
C ILE A 260 0.12 -9.34 -5.59
N PRO A 261 -0.94 -9.99 -6.10
CA PRO A 261 -0.94 -11.44 -6.28
C PRO A 261 0.16 -11.93 -7.23
N THR A 262 0.41 -11.23 -8.34
CA THR A 262 1.53 -11.57 -9.22
C THR A 262 2.87 -11.45 -8.50
N CYS A 263 3.07 -10.38 -7.73
CA CYS A 263 4.26 -10.18 -6.91
C CYS A 263 4.42 -11.28 -5.85
N GLN A 264 3.33 -11.75 -5.24
CA GLN A 264 3.33 -12.86 -4.28
C GLN A 264 3.80 -14.17 -4.91
N MET A 265 3.26 -14.52 -6.09
CA MET A 265 3.66 -15.72 -6.83
C MET A 265 5.14 -15.66 -7.26
N MET A 266 5.59 -14.50 -7.74
CA MET A 266 7.00 -14.31 -8.11
C MET A 266 7.92 -14.37 -6.90
N THR A 267 7.54 -13.73 -5.78
CA THR A 267 8.33 -13.74 -4.54
C THR A 267 8.45 -15.16 -3.97
N SER A 268 7.36 -15.94 -3.95
CA SER A 268 7.38 -17.31 -3.44
C SER A 268 8.26 -18.21 -4.31
N PHE A 269 8.17 -18.08 -5.64
CA PHE A 269 9.04 -18.80 -6.56
C PHE A 269 10.52 -18.49 -6.31
N VAL A 270 10.89 -17.21 -6.20
CA VAL A 270 12.29 -16.81 -5.94
C VAL A 270 12.75 -17.30 -4.57
N ALA A 271 11.91 -17.20 -3.54
CA ALA A 271 12.25 -17.66 -2.20
C ALA A 271 12.59 -19.16 -2.19
N VAL A 272 11.74 -20.00 -2.79
CA VAL A 272 11.97 -21.45 -2.90
C VAL A 272 13.27 -21.74 -3.65
N LYS A 273 13.53 -21.03 -4.76
CA LYS A 273 14.78 -21.19 -5.51
C LYS A 273 16.01 -20.77 -4.71
N MET A 274 15.94 -19.68 -3.95
CA MET A 274 17.04 -19.24 -3.09
C MET A 274 17.34 -20.24 -1.97
N THR A 275 16.32 -20.88 -1.39
CA THR A 275 16.50 -21.97 -0.42
C THR A 275 17.23 -23.16 -1.05
N HIS A 276 16.83 -23.59 -2.26
CA HIS A 276 17.52 -24.70 -2.94
C HIS A 276 18.98 -24.40 -3.30
N LEU A 277 19.34 -23.12 -3.46
CA LEU A 277 20.71 -22.68 -3.72
C LEU A 277 21.53 -22.48 -2.43
N GLY A 278 20.96 -22.73 -1.25
CA GLY A 278 21.63 -22.54 0.05
C GLY A 278 21.74 -21.07 0.49
N HIS A 279 20.95 -20.17 -0.10
CA HIS A 279 20.91 -18.75 0.25
C HIS A 279 19.79 -18.44 1.24
N ASP A 280 19.82 -19.11 2.39
CA ASP A 280 18.73 -19.11 3.38
C ASP A 280 18.37 -17.72 3.88
N LEU A 281 19.36 -16.84 4.11
CA LEU A 281 19.11 -15.47 4.57
C LEU A 281 18.25 -14.67 3.57
N ILE A 282 18.55 -14.78 2.27
CA ILE A 282 17.81 -14.09 1.22
C ILE A 282 16.42 -14.72 1.08
N ALA A 283 16.33 -16.04 1.12
CA ALA A 283 15.06 -16.75 1.10
C ALA A 283 14.15 -16.33 2.27
N VAL A 284 14.68 -16.22 3.49
CA VAL A 284 13.93 -15.75 4.67
C VAL A 284 13.43 -14.32 4.47
N ALA A 285 14.25 -13.42 3.94
CA ALA A 285 13.83 -12.04 3.67
C ALA A 285 12.74 -11.95 2.58
N LEU A 286 12.80 -12.79 1.54
CA LEU A 286 11.76 -12.89 0.53
C LEU A 286 10.47 -13.50 1.08
N MET A 287 10.57 -14.53 1.93
CA MET A 287 9.42 -15.10 2.64
C MET A 287 8.77 -14.07 3.57
N TRP A 288 9.55 -13.23 4.23
CA TRP A 288 9.03 -12.10 5.00
C TRP A 288 8.24 -11.13 4.13
N LEU A 289 8.77 -10.75 2.96
CA LEU A 289 8.05 -9.92 1.99
C LEU A 289 6.74 -10.57 1.52
N TYR A 290 6.76 -11.88 1.26
CA TYR A 290 5.57 -12.65 0.92
C TYR A 290 4.51 -12.59 2.04
N LEU A 291 4.90 -12.82 3.30
CA LEU A 291 3.97 -12.75 4.44
C LEU A 291 3.39 -11.35 4.62
N MET A 292 4.19 -10.31 4.41
CA MET A 292 3.73 -8.92 4.53
C MET A 292 2.74 -8.53 3.43
N THR A 293 3.01 -8.94 2.19
CA THR A 293 2.06 -8.73 1.08
C THR A 293 0.78 -9.54 1.30
N LEU A 294 0.87 -10.76 1.84
CA LEU A 294 -0.29 -11.59 2.17
C LEU A 294 -1.14 -10.99 3.30
N ALA A 295 -0.50 -10.54 4.38
CA ALA A 295 -1.18 -9.85 5.46
C ALA A 295 -1.89 -8.59 4.94
N PHE A 296 -1.22 -7.81 4.08
CA PHE A 296 -1.82 -6.64 3.45
C PHE A 296 -3.09 -6.97 2.63
N THR A 297 -3.02 -7.97 1.74
CA THR A 297 -4.16 -8.34 0.90
C THR A 297 -5.31 -8.86 1.74
N LEU A 298 -5.04 -9.78 2.68
CA LEU A 298 -6.06 -10.34 3.57
C LEU A 298 -6.74 -9.24 4.39
N LEU A 299 -5.97 -8.33 5.00
CA LEU A 299 -6.53 -7.23 5.79
C LEU A 299 -7.40 -6.31 4.92
N THR A 300 -6.89 -5.88 3.75
CA THR A 300 -7.60 -4.92 2.89
C THR A 300 -8.89 -5.51 2.31
N PHE A 301 -8.83 -6.70 1.72
CA PHE A 301 -9.99 -7.31 1.06
C PHE A 301 -11.01 -7.86 2.07
N SER A 302 -10.56 -8.44 3.19
CA SER A 302 -11.49 -8.85 4.26
C SER A 302 -12.19 -7.62 4.85
N ALA A 303 -11.46 -6.51 5.01
CA ALA A 303 -12.02 -5.25 5.46
C ALA A 303 -13.12 -4.75 4.51
N ALA A 304 -12.82 -4.68 3.21
CA ALA A 304 -13.78 -4.24 2.20
C ALA A 304 -15.02 -5.16 2.12
N ALA A 305 -14.83 -6.48 2.09
CA ALA A 305 -15.92 -7.44 1.94
C ALA A 305 -16.92 -7.39 3.10
N LYS A 306 -16.43 -7.31 4.33
CA LYS A 306 -17.28 -7.21 5.52
C LYS A 306 -17.92 -5.84 5.68
N LEU A 307 -17.25 -4.75 5.29
CA LEU A 307 -17.86 -3.42 5.20
C LEU A 307 -19.11 -3.46 4.30
N TYR A 308 -19.00 -4.08 3.13
CA TYR A 308 -20.13 -4.28 2.24
C TYR A 308 -21.23 -5.13 2.89
N GLY A 309 -20.89 -6.31 3.42
CA GLY A 309 -21.87 -7.21 4.03
C GLY A 309 -22.60 -6.61 5.23
N VAL A 310 -21.89 -5.90 6.10
CA VAL A 310 -22.47 -5.23 7.29
C VAL A 310 -23.40 -4.09 6.88
N SER A 311 -22.98 -3.25 5.93
CA SER A 311 -23.80 -2.13 5.46
C SER A 311 -25.03 -2.60 4.67
N GLN A 312 -24.90 -3.64 3.86
CA GLN A 312 -26.02 -4.24 3.11
C GLN A 312 -27.05 -4.88 4.05
N LYS A 313 -26.59 -5.62 5.07
CA LYS A 313 -27.46 -6.23 6.08
C LYS A 313 -28.25 -5.14 6.81
N TRP A 314 -27.57 -4.11 7.32
CA TRP A 314 -28.23 -3.00 8.01
C TRP A 314 -29.28 -2.29 7.13
N ILE A 315 -28.97 -2.00 5.87
CA ILE A 315 -29.95 -1.38 4.94
C ILE A 315 -31.17 -2.28 4.75
N THR A 316 -30.97 -3.60 4.67
CA THR A 316 -32.05 -4.57 4.48
C THR A 316 -32.92 -4.67 5.72
N ASP A 317 -32.33 -4.73 6.91
CA ASP A 317 -33.04 -4.76 8.19
C ASP A 317 -33.85 -3.46 8.41
N CYS A 318 -33.38 -2.33 7.88
CA CYS A 318 -34.13 -1.08 7.91
C CYS A 318 -35.35 -1.06 6.97
N LYS A 319 -35.38 -1.87 5.90
CA LYS A 319 -36.50 -1.86 4.95
C LYS A 319 -37.74 -2.45 5.60
N GLY A 320 -38.79 -1.63 5.74
CA GLY A 320 -40.12 -2.07 6.19
C GLY A 320 -40.55 -1.53 7.55
N THR A 321 -39.63 -0.96 8.34
CA THR A 321 -39.96 -0.37 9.65
C THR A 321 -40.66 0.99 9.54
N GLY A 322 -40.43 1.74 8.45
CA GLY A 322 -40.99 3.08 8.26
C GLY A 322 -42.40 3.10 7.65
N ARG A 323 -43.43 3.48 8.42
CA ARG A 323 -44.80 3.71 7.89
C ARG A 323 -44.88 4.93 6.97
N LYS A 324 -44.11 6.00 7.29
CA LYS A 324 -44.14 7.29 6.56
C LYS A 324 -43.55 7.18 5.14
N LYS A 325 -44.21 7.80 4.15
CA LYS A 325 -43.80 7.80 2.73
C LYS A 325 -42.38 8.35 2.51
N TYR A 326 -42.02 9.42 3.23
CA TYR A 326 -40.69 10.03 3.15
C TYR A 326 -39.58 9.08 3.62
N ALA A 327 -39.75 8.41 4.77
CA ALA A 327 -38.78 7.44 5.30
C ALA A 327 -38.53 6.29 4.32
N ARG A 328 -39.59 5.76 3.70
CA ARG A 328 -39.47 4.71 2.67
C ARG A 328 -38.67 5.18 1.44
N LYS A 329 -38.88 6.43 0.98
CA LYS A 329 -38.08 7.00 -0.11
C LYS A 329 -36.62 7.17 0.31
N PHE A 330 -36.36 7.63 1.53
CA PHE A 330 -35.01 7.79 2.06
C PHE A 330 -34.29 6.43 2.11
N GLN A 331 -34.90 5.39 2.69
CA GLN A 331 -34.32 4.04 2.74
C GLN A 331 -34.02 3.45 1.36
N ARG A 332 -34.91 3.66 0.36
CA ARG A 332 -34.67 3.24 -1.02
C ARG A 332 -33.48 3.95 -1.68
N SER A 333 -33.14 5.14 -1.21
CA SER A 333 -32.01 5.93 -1.72
C SER A 333 -30.67 5.60 -1.06
N LEU A 334 -30.66 4.73 -0.04
CA LEU A 334 -29.44 4.21 0.57
C LEU A 334 -28.85 3.12 -0.31
N ARG A 335 -27.52 3.12 -0.41
CA ARG A 335 -26.74 2.12 -1.13
C ARG A 335 -25.72 1.54 -0.14
N PRO A 336 -25.47 0.22 -0.17
CA PRO A 336 -24.39 -0.37 0.62
C PRO A 336 -23.06 0.30 0.31
N LEU A 337 -22.18 0.34 1.30
CA LEU A 337 -20.84 0.89 1.14
C LEU A 337 -20.01 -0.09 0.34
N ARG A 338 -19.41 0.36 -0.77
CA ARG A 338 -18.64 -0.49 -1.67
C ARG A 338 -17.30 0.17 -2.02
N LEU A 339 -16.23 -0.61 -1.93
CA LEU A 339 -14.93 -0.19 -2.43
C LEU A 339 -14.87 -0.52 -3.93
N GLU A 340 -14.80 0.51 -4.76
CA GLU A 340 -14.86 0.37 -6.23
C GLU A 340 -13.48 -0.01 -6.82
N PHE A 341 -13.50 -0.92 -7.81
CA PHE A 341 -12.38 -1.42 -8.57
C PHE A 341 -12.63 -1.17 -10.06
N GLY A 342 -12.18 -0.02 -10.58
CA GLY A 342 -12.63 0.43 -11.91
C GLY A 342 -14.16 0.50 -11.97
N ASN A 343 -14.78 -0.36 -12.78
CA ASN A 343 -16.24 -0.48 -12.89
C ASN A 343 -16.86 -1.57 -11.99
N ASN A 344 -16.03 -2.37 -11.32
CA ASN A 344 -16.43 -3.46 -10.41
C ASN A 344 -16.35 -3.01 -8.94
N PHE A 345 -16.70 -3.89 -8.00
CA PHE A 345 -16.55 -3.67 -6.57
C PHE A 345 -16.33 -4.99 -5.83
N VAL A 346 -15.75 -4.92 -4.62
CA VAL A 346 -15.49 -6.11 -3.79
C VAL A 346 -16.77 -6.59 -3.12
N GLU A 347 -17.20 -7.83 -3.40
CA GLU A 347 -18.25 -8.51 -2.66
C GLU A 347 -17.70 -9.65 -1.80
N VAL A 348 -18.51 -10.14 -0.87
CA VAL A 348 -18.16 -11.25 0.03
C VAL A 348 -17.83 -12.55 -0.72
N LEU A 349 -18.43 -12.74 -1.90
CA LEU A 349 -18.36 -13.98 -2.68
C LEU A 349 -17.68 -13.81 -4.03
N THR A 350 -17.14 -12.64 -4.36
CA THR A 350 -16.26 -12.51 -5.54
C THR A 350 -14.85 -12.90 -5.10
N PRO A 351 -14.37 -14.15 -5.37
CA PRO A 351 -12.95 -14.27 -5.66
C PRO A 351 -12.72 -13.29 -6.81
N LEU A 352 -11.69 -12.44 -6.73
CA LEU A 352 -11.37 -11.44 -7.74
C LEU A 352 -11.42 -12.04 -9.17
N VAL A 353 -12.60 -12.03 -9.81
CA VAL A 353 -12.77 -12.32 -11.22
C VAL A 353 -12.56 -10.97 -11.87
N VAL A 354 -11.28 -10.65 -12.13
CA VAL A 354 -10.86 -9.48 -12.89
C VAL A 354 -10.97 -9.78 -14.37
#